data_AF-A0A212ELE3-F1
#
_entry.id   AF-A0A212ELE3-F1
#
_cell.length_a   1.000
_cell.length_b   1.000
_cell.length_c   1.000
_cell.angle_alpha   90.00
_cell.angle_beta   90.00
_cell.angle_gamma   90.00
#
_symmetry.space_group_name_H-M   'P 1'
#
loop_
_entity.id
_entity.type
_entity.pdbx_description
1 polymer ?
#
loop_
_entity_poly.entity_id
_entity_poly.type
_entity_poly.pdbx_seq_one_letter_code
_entity_poly.pdbx_strand_id
1 'polypeptide(L)'
;KGITDWMSLEILKADSSLKSKAKRNEWTWKAQTDVVKWQATPLRAPLLRLPAALAPPALECFTCIRAYCGDLQPPERAMHQDLTEVKCVYTVLMHCHSVAELRDEVYCQLMKQTTSNRSHAPDSCQRAWRLMSILSSYFTCSETLRPFLVEYLSAAAADRRRPCQGTAAVCLANFRKTMRCGGRKNVPSVEEIGVCNPAERAEFSLYCIVAGDSLTMPLAGDEYVLDVTTELQRAQHPFYLIFCRSVWHHPLRTDAPPLYTEVLFNQVAPDYLEGLLLVLPGGGAPAAGVLRDAAVVAALLHRAAGLPDAPHPRDLKFLLPKPLLALKEPRPNKWASWVGNEWPTVRTLSPAAAKSKVLQVLSRWSLFGSSFFAVRRVQGGEWREHVLALNRRGLHLLHPATHDTDAHWPYADLISTRKVRSEDGTLFLDVKCGSLLQQRVTRLQAEQAHEIARLIRQYIALQRDNREGDSRHSPAFISQ
;
A
#
# COMPACT_ATOMS: atom_id res chain seq x y z
N LYS A 1 3.53 27.19 25.59
CA LYS A 1 3.14 27.42 27.00
C LYS A 1 2.15 26.35 27.46
N GLY A 2 0.94 26.24 26.90
CA GLY A 2 -0.06 25.24 27.35
C GLY A 2 0.42 23.78 27.55
N ILE A 3 0.95 23.11 26.52
CA ILE A 3 1.34 21.68 26.65
C ILE A 3 2.66 21.46 27.39
N THR A 4 3.60 22.42 27.28
CA THR A 4 4.85 22.37 28.04
C THR A 4 4.56 22.45 29.53
N ASP A 5 3.55 23.24 29.91
CA ASP A 5 3.13 23.40 31.29
C ASP A 5 2.34 22.16 31.76
N TRP A 6 1.48 21.56 30.92
CA TRP A 6 0.73 20.34 31.28
C TRP A 6 1.61 19.09 31.42
N MET A 7 2.48 18.79 30.45
CA MET A 7 3.40 17.65 30.58
C MET A 7 4.29 17.82 31.81
N SER A 8 4.80 19.05 32.05
CA SER A 8 5.56 19.35 33.26
C SER A 8 4.75 19.07 34.53
N LEU A 9 3.46 19.42 34.56
CA LEU A 9 2.56 19.17 35.69
C LEU A 9 2.30 17.67 35.93
N GLU A 10 2.14 16.85 34.89
CA GLU A 10 1.95 15.40 35.04
C GLU A 10 3.26 14.69 35.46
N ILE A 11 4.41 15.12 34.93
CA ILE A 11 5.74 14.64 35.35
C ILE A 11 6.01 14.99 36.81
N LEU A 12 5.65 16.21 37.24
CA LEU A 12 5.72 16.67 38.63
C LEU A 12 4.86 15.82 39.58
N LYS A 13 3.72 15.29 39.13
CA LYS A 13 2.87 14.37 39.91
C LYS A 13 3.43 12.95 39.99
N ALA A 14 4.33 12.57 39.08
CA ALA A 14 4.95 11.25 39.04
C ALA A 14 6.14 11.12 40.00
N ASP A 15 6.87 12.21 40.27
CA ASP A 15 8.03 12.20 41.18
C ASP A 15 7.63 12.56 42.62
N SER A 16 7.22 11.55 43.39
CA SER A 16 6.81 11.70 44.80
C SER A 16 7.96 11.97 45.80
N SER A 17 9.20 12.13 45.32
CA SER A 17 10.40 12.19 46.18
C SER A 17 10.77 13.59 46.69
N LEU A 18 10.14 14.67 46.19
CA LEU A 18 10.54 16.05 46.52
C LEU A 18 9.84 16.58 47.78
N LYS A 19 10.50 16.42 48.92
CA LYS A 19 9.97 16.74 50.27
C LYS A 19 9.95 18.22 50.68
N SER A 20 10.21 19.22 49.82
CA SER A 20 10.05 20.64 50.25
C SER A 20 9.73 21.65 49.13
N LYS A 21 8.94 22.67 49.49
CA LYS A 21 8.55 23.82 48.63
C LYS A 21 9.75 24.62 48.12
N ALA A 22 10.87 24.66 48.85
CA ALA A 22 12.07 25.39 48.47
C ALA A 22 12.87 24.68 47.36
N LYS A 23 13.04 23.34 47.44
CA LYS A 23 13.66 22.53 46.38
C LYS A 23 12.83 22.48 45.09
N ARG A 24 11.52 22.69 45.19
CA ARG A 24 10.59 22.74 44.06
C ARG A 24 10.79 23.98 43.18
N ASN A 25 11.29 25.10 43.74
CA ASN A 25 11.54 26.34 43.00
C ASN A 25 12.94 26.39 42.34
N GLU A 26 13.88 25.57 42.82
CA GLU A 26 15.22 25.41 42.23
C GLU A 26 15.23 24.44 41.03
N TRP A 27 14.13 23.70 40.82
CA TRP A 27 13.87 22.90 39.63
C TRP A 27 13.53 23.82 38.45
N THR A 28 14.57 24.52 37.98
CA THR A 28 14.50 25.62 37.01
C THR A 28 13.61 25.28 35.83
N TRP A 29 12.80 26.25 35.38
CA TRP A 29 11.99 26.20 34.15
C TRP A 29 12.71 25.55 32.96
N LYS A 30 14.04 25.70 32.90
CA LYS A 30 14.92 25.05 31.92
C LYS A 30 14.80 23.52 31.95
N ALA A 31 14.95 22.89 33.12
CA ALA A 31 14.80 21.45 33.30
C ALA A 31 13.39 20.95 32.94
N GLN A 32 12.35 21.72 33.27
CA GLN A 32 10.95 21.41 32.92
C GLN A 32 10.71 21.49 31.40
N THR A 33 11.23 22.52 30.73
CA THR A 33 11.14 22.63 29.27
C THR A 33 11.98 21.60 28.53
N ASP A 34 13.01 21.02 29.17
CA ASP A 34 13.85 20.00 28.54
C ASP A 34 13.16 18.63 28.50
N VAL A 35 12.23 18.33 29.43
CA VAL A 35 11.52 17.04 29.43
C VAL A 35 10.60 16.89 28.22
N VAL A 36 10.09 18.01 27.69
CA VAL A 36 9.22 18.03 26.51
C VAL A 36 9.97 18.17 25.19
N LYS A 37 11.30 18.33 25.21
CA LYS A 37 12.14 18.39 24.01
C LYS A 37 12.67 17.00 23.62
N TRP A 38 13.05 16.87 22.37
CA TRP A 38 13.63 15.66 21.80
C TRP A 38 14.76 15.10 22.68
N GLN A 39 14.78 13.78 22.79
CA GLN A 39 15.76 13.05 23.57
C GLN A 39 16.40 11.96 22.73
N ALA A 40 17.73 11.93 22.76
CA ALA A 40 18.54 10.96 22.02
C ALA A 40 18.62 9.60 22.70
N THR A 41 18.44 9.52 24.02
CA THR A 41 18.66 8.33 24.87
C THR A 41 17.35 7.66 25.27
N PRO A 42 17.35 6.39 25.75
CA PRO A 42 16.15 5.72 26.24
C PRO A 42 15.47 6.48 27.38
N LEU A 43 14.15 6.35 27.48
CA LEU A 43 13.44 6.73 28.70
C LEU A 43 13.79 5.74 29.83
N ARG A 44 13.91 6.26 31.05
CA ARG A 44 14.11 5.46 32.27
C ARG A 44 12.79 5.09 32.96
N ALA A 45 11.76 5.88 32.70
CA ALA A 45 10.39 5.70 33.15
C ALA A 45 9.44 6.34 32.12
N PRO A 46 8.17 5.95 32.10
CA PRO A 46 7.15 6.60 31.27
C PRO A 46 7.07 8.12 31.55
N LEU A 47 6.66 8.89 30.56
CA LEU A 47 6.47 10.35 30.70
C LEU A 47 5.28 10.67 31.61
N LEU A 48 4.22 9.87 31.51
CA LEU A 48 3.02 9.96 32.32
C LEU A 48 3.07 9.01 33.51
N ARG A 49 2.30 9.33 34.56
CA ARG A 49 2.15 8.45 35.71
C ARG A 49 1.25 7.26 35.35
N LEU A 50 1.87 6.16 34.95
CA LEU A 50 1.18 4.91 34.60
C LEU A 50 1.26 3.88 35.74
N PRO A 51 0.30 2.93 35.82
CA PRO A 51 0.45 1.70 36.59
C PRO A 51 1.78 1.01 36.30
N ALA A 52 2.41 0.43 37.32
CA ALA A 52 3.74 -0.19 37.19
C ALA A 52 3.81 -1.27 36.08
N ALA A 53 2.72 -2.01 35.87
CA ALA A 53 2.60 -3.00 34.81
C ALA A 53 2.67 -2.42 33.39
N LEU A 54 2.35 -1.14 33.21
CA LEU A 54 2.38 -0.45 31.92
C LEU A 54 3.71 0.28 31.65
N ALA A 55 4.64 0.29 32.61
CA ALA A 55 5.95 0.90 32.40
C ALA A 55 6.79 0.18 31.33
N PRO A 56 6.93 -1.16 31.34
CA PRO A 56 7.65 -1.87 30.27
C PRO A 56 7.12 -1.59 28.85
N PRO A 57 5.81 -1.71 28.54
CA PRO A 57 5.31 -1.45 27.18
C PRO A 57 5.42 0.03 26.78
N ALA A 58 5.31 0.97 27.72
CA ALA A 58 5.55 2.40 27.45
C ALA A 58 7.01 2.68 27.05
N LEU A 59 7.96 2.03 27.73
CA LEU A 59 9.39 2.15 27.40
C LEU A 59 9.73 1.47 26.07
N GLU A 60 9.11 0.32 25.78
CA GLU A 60 9.24 -0.36 24.51
C GLU A 60 8.70 0.49 23.35
N CYS A 61 7.56 1.16 23.52
CA CYS A 61 7.03 2.12 22.55
C CYS A 61 8.04 3.24 22.26
N PHE A 62 8.69 3.78 23.28
CA PHE A 62 9.69 4.82 23.09
C PHE A 62 10.93 4.32 22.35
N THR A 63 11.38 3.10 22.63
CA THR A 63 12.46 2.44 21.89
C THR A 63 12.09 2.27 20.41
N CYS A 64 10.86 1.83 20.12
CA CYS A 64 10.34 1.72 18.76
C CYS A 64 10.27 3.07 18.04
N ILE A 65 9.83 4.13 18.73
CA ILE A 65 9.82 5.49 18.16
C ILE A 65 11.24 5.93 17.81
N ARG A 66 12.20 5.76 18.72
CA ARG A 66 13.62 6.09 18.47
C ARG A 66 14.21 5.27 17.32
N ALA A 67 13.93 3.98 17.26
CA ALA A 67 14.34 3.10 16.18
C ALA A 67 13.76 3.57 14.83
N TYR A 68 12.46 3.84 14.77
CA TYR A 68 11.79 4.36 13.57
C TYR A 68 12.38 5.69 13.10
N CYS A 69 12.75 6.57 14.04
CA CYS A 69 13.36 7.88 13.74
C CYS A 69 14.85 7.79 13.38
N GLY A 70 15.49 6.63 13.51
CA GLY A 70 16.93 6.46 13.28
C GLY A 70 17.81 6.94 14.43
N ASP A 71 17.24 7.13 15.62
CA ASP A 71 17.89 7.75 16.79
C ASP A 71 18.58 6.73 17.73
N LEU A 72 18.56 5.43 17.41
CA LEU A 72 19.27 4.42 18.19
C LEU A 72 20.78 4.57 18.02
N GLN A 73 21.48 4.63 19.16
CA GLN A 73 22.93 4.65 19.21
C GLN A 73 23.50 3.32 18.71
N PRO A 74 24.74 3.28 18.18
CA PRO A 74 25.33 2.05 17.63
C PRO A 74 25.23 0.79 18.52
N PRO A 75 25.52 0.83 19.84
CA PRO A 75 25.37 -0.37 20.69
C PRO A 75 23.92 -0.79 20.88
N GLU A 76 22.98 0.15 20.98
CA GLU A 76 21.55 -0.15 21.08
C GLU A 76 21.02 -0.75 19.78
N ARG A 77 21.49 -0.22 18.64
CA ARG A 77 21.13 -0.71 17.31
C ARG A 77 21.60 -2.15 17.09
N ALA A 78 22.76 -2.51 17.64
CA ALA A 78 23.26 -3.88 17.60
C ALA A 78 22.42 -4.85 18.45
N MET A 79 21.80 -4.38 19.53
CA MET A 79 20.87 -5.16 20.35
C MET A 79 19.46 -5.28 19.75
N HIS A 80 19.08 -4.32 18.90
CA HIS A 80 17.75 -4.21 18.29
C HIS A 80 17.79 -4.32 16.76
N GLN A 81 18.58 -5.26 16.23
CA GLN A 81 18.72 -5.46 14.78
C GLN A 81 17.41 -5.93 14.10
N ASP A 82 16.50 -6.48 14.89
CA ASP A 82 15.19 -6.98 14.46
C ASP A 82 14.11 -5.87 14.39
N LEU A 83 14.36 -4.69 14.95
CA LEU A 83 13.43 -3.56 14.93
C LEU A 83 13.44 -2.83 13.57
N THR A 84 12.72 -3.38 12.60
CA THR A 84 12.44 -2.71 11.33
C THR A 84 11.45 -1.56 11.51
N GLU A 85 11.39 -0.63 10.55
CA GLU A 85 10.42 0.47 10.55
C GLU A 85 8.97 -0.04 10.71
N VAL A 86 8.63 -1.13 10.03
CA VAL A 86 7.32 -1.78 10.09
C VAL A 86 7.04 -2.34 11.48
N LYS A 87 8.02 -3.07 12.05
CA LYS A 87 7.89 -3.64 13.39
C LYS A 87 7.70 -2.54 14.45
N CYS A 88 8.41 -1.43 14.33
CA CYS A 88 8.27 -0.29 15.23
C CYS A 88 6.86 0.31 15.18
N VAL A 89 6.33 0.55 13.98
CA VAL A 89 4.96 1.06 13.80
C VAL A 89 3.95 0.07 14.39
N TYR A 90 4.09 -1.21 14.08
CA TYR A 90 3.19 -2.26 14.54
C TYR A 90 3.16 -2.37 16.07
N THR A 91 4.32 -2.46 16.71
CA THR A 91 4.43 -2.56 18.18
C THR A 91 3.76 -1.36 18.87
N VAL A 92 3.99 -0.14 18.38
CA VAL A 92 3.36 1.07 18.92
C VAL A 92 1.83 1.01 18.80
N LEU A 93 1.31 0.63 17.63
CA LEU A 93 -0.14 0.54 17.40
C LEU A 93 -0.77 -0.57 18.24
N MET A 94 -0.12 -1.72 18.39
CA MET A 94 -0.62 -2.85 19.18
C MET A 94 -0.74 -2.50 20.66
N HIS A 95 0.28 -1.83 21.22
CA HIS A 95 0.26 -1.38 22.61
C HIS A 95 -0.86 -0.34 22.84
N CYS A 96 -1.00 0.64 21.94
CA CYS A 96 -2.07 1.65 22.01
C CYS A 96 -3.48 1.08 21.80
N HIS A 97 -3.59 -0.02 21.05
CA HIS A 97 -4.85 -0.74 20.87
C HIS A 97 -5.24 -1.49 22.14
N SER A 98 -4.28 -2.25 22.70
CA SER A 98 -4.49 -3.14 23.84
C SER A 98 -4.76 -2.39 25.14
N VAL A 99 -4.16 -1.21 25.30
CA VAL A 99 -4.23 -0.41 26.54
C VAL A 99 -4.46 1.06 26.20
N ALA A 100 -5.59 1.62 26.64
CA ALA A 100 -5.98 2.98 26.28
C ALA A 100 -5.06 4.05 26.91
N GLU A 101 -4.53 3.78 28.10
CA GLU A 101 -3.62 4.64 28.85
C GLU A 101 -2.28 4.85 28.11
N LEU A 102 -1.87 3.89 27.27
CA LEU A 102 -0.66 4.03 26.45
C LEU A 102 -0.84 5.01 25.28
N ARG A 103 -2.07 5.33 24.89
CA ARG A 103 -2.32 6.30 23.79
C ARG A 103 -1.79 7.68 24.16
N ASP A 104 -2.15 8.16 25.35
CA ASP A 104 -1.70 9.46 25.85
C ASP A 104 -0.18 9.50 26.03
N GLU A 105 0.40 8.41 26.55
CA GLU A 105 1.85 8.27 26.71
C GLU A 105 2.57 8.37 25.36
N VAL A 106 2.14 7.60 24.36
CA VAL A 106 2.75 7.59 23.03
C VAL A 106 2.56 8.94 22.32
N TYR A 107 1.40 9.60 22.47
CA TYR A 107 1.23 10.97 21.99
C TYR A 107 2.26 11.92 22.60
N CYS A 108 2.46 11.84 23.91
CA CYS A 108 3.48 12.64 24.62
C CYS A 108 4.90 12.34 24.14
N GLN A 109 5.22 11.06 23.93
CA GLN A 109 6.53 10.63 23.40
C GLN A 109 6.78 11.15 21.97
N LEU A 110 5.79 11.09 21.08
CA LEU A 110 5.92 11.61 19.72
C LEU A 110 6.01 13.15 19.70
N MET A 111 5.25 13.81 20.56
CA MET A 111 5.36 15.26 20.77
C MET A 111 6.76 15.66 21.25
N LYS A 112 7.33 14.89 22.17
CA LYS A 112 8.72 15.04 22.63
C LYS A 112 9.69 14.91 21.45
N GLN A 113 9.58 13.84 20.66
CA GLN A 113 10.49 13.61 19.52
C GLN A 113 10.30 14.59 18.35
N THR A 114 9.23 15.37 18.32
CA THR A 114 9.00 16.43 17.31
C THR A 114 9.31 17.84 17.82
N THR A 115 9.52 18.02 19.13
CA THR A 115 9.79 19.31 19.75
C THR A 115 11.30 19.57 19.84
N SER A 116 11.77 20.59 19.12
CA SER A 116 13.18 20.97 19.08
C SER A 116 14.10 19.77 18.80
N ASN A 117 13.75 18.94 17.83
CA ASN A 117 14.52 17.75 17.46
C ASN A 117 15.92 18.15 16.96
N ARG A 118 16.95 17.62 17.63
CA ARG A 118 18.37 17.86 17.35
C ARG A 118 19.11 16.56 16.97
N SER A 119 18.39 15.59 16.42
CA SER A 119 18.99 14.33 16.00
C SER A 119 20.07 14.54 14.94
N HIS A 120 21.08 13.68 14.99
CA HIS A 120 22.07 13.54 13.92
C HIS A 120 21.51 12.81 12.69
N ALA A 121 20.36 12.12 12.83
CA ALA A 121 19.67 11.51 11.71
C ALA A 121 18.83 12.58 10.97
N PRO A 122 19.09 12.86 9.68
CA PRO A 122 18.55 14.02 8.96
C PRO A 122 17.01 14.02 8.87
N ASP A 123 16.38 12.84 8.88
CA ASP A 123 14.93 12.68 8.75
C ASP A 123 14.20 12.39 10.07
N SER A 124 14.90 12.37 11.22
CA SER A 124 14.33 11.96 12.51
C SER A 124 13.03 12.70 12.85
N CYS A 125 13.03 14.02 12.74
CA CYS A 125 11.85 14.84 13.02
C CYS A 125 10.69 14.54 12.06
N GLN A 126 10.98 14.40 10.76
CA GLN A 126 9.98 14.10 9.74
C GLN A 126 9.38 12.70 9.94
N ARG A 127 10.21 11.72 10.34
CA ARG A 127 9.80 10.36 10.71
C ARG A 127 8.89 10.38 11.95
N ALA A 128 9.25 11.11 13.00
CA ALA A 128 8.39 11.26 14.18
C ALA A 128 7.01 11.87 13.83
N TRP A 129 6.96 12.88 12.95
CA TRP A 129 5.71 13.44 12.44
C TRP A 129 4.91 12.46 11.58
N ARG A 130 5.58 11.62 10.79
CA ARG A 130 4.92 10.55 10.02
C ARG A 130 4.27 9.52 10.96
N LEU A 131 4.95 9.13 12.03
CA LEU A 131 4.41 8.22 13.04
C LEU A 131 3.23 8.85 13.82
N MET A 132 3.30 10.16 14.12
CA MET A 132 2.18 10.94 14.67
C MET A 132 0.95 10.95 13.74
N SER A 133 1.17 11.06 12.42
CA SER A 133 0.10 11.03 11.42
C SER A 133 -0.60 9.67 11.40
N ILE A 134 0.17 8.59 11.52
CA ILE A 134 -0.36 7.24 11.66
C ILE A 134 -1.17 7.15 12.97
N LEU A 135 -0.58 7.45 14.13
CA LEU A 135 -1.25 7.32 15.43
C LEU A 135 -2.57 8.12 15.51
N SER A 136 -2.56 9.38 15.04
CA SER A 136 -3.74 10.27 14.98
C SER A 136 -4.84 9.76 14.06
N SER A 137 -4.53 8.85 13.16
CA SER A 137 -5.52 8.21 12.31
C SER A 137 -6.20 7.02 12.97
N TYR A 138 -5.59 6.36 13.96
CA TYR A 138 -6.12 5.15 14.61
C TYR A 138 -6.76 5.43 15.97
N PHE A 139 -6.19 6.32 16.78
CA PHE A 139 -6.58 6.44 18.19
C PHE A 139 -6.92 7.87 18.59
N THR A 140 -7.96 8.02 19.40
CA THR A 140 -8.21 9.25 20.16
C THR A 140 -7.25 9.34 21.36
N CYS A 141 -7.22 10.50 22.03
CA CYS A 141 -6.59 10.66 23.34
C CYS A 141 -7.64 10.93 24.43
N SER A 142 -7.23 10.95 25.69
CA SER A 142 -8.10 11.29 26.81
C SER A 142 -8.64 12.73 26.71
N GLU A 143 -9.75 13.00 27.40
CA GLU A 143 -10.28 14.36 27.58
C GLU A 143 -9.23 15.31 28.19
N THR A 144 -8.36 14.78 29.04
CA THR A 144 -7.30 15.54 29.72
C THR A 144 -6.24 16.01 28.74
N LEU A 145 -5.75 15.15 27.85
CA LEU A 145 -4.70 15.48 26.89
C LEU A 145 -5.23 16.27 25.68
N ARG A 146 -6.50 16.05 25.31
CA ARG A 146 -7.12 16.60 24.10
C ARG A 146 -6.87 18.09 23.83
N PRO A 147 -7.18 19.04 24.73
CA PRO A 147 -7.03 20.46 24.41
C PRO A 147 -5.57 20.81 24.09
N PHE A 148 -4.63 20.16 24.76
CA PHE A 148 -3.20 20.40 24.57
C PHE A 148 -2.67 19.78 23.28
N LEU A 149 -3.09 18.56 22.94
CA LEU A 149 -2.71 17.89 21.69
C LEU A 149 -3.28 18.64 20.48
N VAL A 150 -4.55 19.07 20.54
CA VAL A 150 -5.17 19.87 19.46
C VAL A 150 -4.43 21.18 19.26
N GLU A 151 -4.10 21.89 20.35
CA GLU A 151 -3.35 23.15 20.27
C GLU A 151 -1.94 22.93 19.70
N TYR A 152 -1.24 21.88 20.13
CA TYR A 152 0.09 21.54 19.61
C TYR A 152 0.07 21.27 18.10
N LEU A 153 -0.86 20.41 17.65
CA LEU A 153 -1.01 20.08 16.23
C LEU A 153 -1.44 21.32 15.43
N SER A 154 -2.30 22.17 15.98
CA SER A 154 -2.74 23.41 15.33
C SER A 154 -1.61 24.42 15.20
N ALA A 155 -0.82 24.64 16.25
CA ALA A 155 0.33 25.54 16.22
C ALA A 155 1.40 25.04 15.23
N ALA A 156 1.69 23.74 15.22
CA ALA A 156 2.64 23.14 14.27
C ALA A 156 2.14 23.21 12.82
N ALA A 157 0.84 23.07 12.59
CA ALA A 157 0.22 23.21 11.27
C ALA A 157 0.13 24.66 10.79
N ALA A 158 0.10 25.64 11.69
CA ALA A 158 0.05 27.06 11.33
C ALA A 158 1.43 27.67 11.05
N ASP A 159 2.50 27.08 11.58
CA ASP A 159 3.87 27.60 11.46
C ASP A 159 4.51 27.23 10.10
N ARG A 160 4.36 28.12 9.12
CA ARG A 160 4.92 27.96 7.75
C ARG A 160 6.46 27.86 7.71
N ARG A 161 7.16 28.16 8.81
CA ARG A 161 8.64 28.06 8.88
C ARG A 161 9.10 26.66 9.27
N ARG A 162 8.21 25.77 9.73
CA ARG A 162 8.56 24.39 10.07
C ARG A 162 8.61 23.51 8.82
N PRO A 163 9.68 22.72 8.63
CA PRO A 163 9.76 21.74 7.54
C PRO A 163 8.60 20.74 7.50
N CYS A 164 8.04 20.38 8.66
CA CYS A 164 6.99 19.36 8.80
C CYS A 164 5.56 19.93 8.86
N GLN A 165 5.34 21.21 8.51
CA GLN A 165 4.04 21.89 8.64
C GLN A 165 2.91 21.14 7.92
N GLY A 166 3.14 20.66 6.69
CA GLY A 166 2.15 19.89 5.93
C GLY A 166 1.76 18.59 6.63
N THR A 167 2.73 17.85 7.17
CA THR A 167 2.48 16.63 7.95
C THR A 167 1.70 16.92 9.23
N ALA A 168 2.01 18.02 9.92
CA ALA A 168 1.29 18.44 11.13
C ALA A 168 -0.18 18.79 10.84
N ALA A 169 -0.46 19.43 9.69
CA ALA A 169 -1.82 19.69 9.23
C ALA A 169 -2.60 18.40 8.97
N VAL A 170 -1.94 17.38 8.40
CA VAL A 170 -2.51 16.03 8.22
C VAL A 170 -2.80 15.37 9.57
N CYS A 171 -1.87 15.43 10.54
CA CYS A 171 -2.09 14.90 11.89
C CYS A 171 -3.32 15.55 12.56
N LEU A 172 -3.46 16.88 12.45
CA LEU A 172 -4.60 17.61 13.01
C LEU A 172 -5.93 17.20 12.36
N ALA A 173 -5.95 17.09 11.03
CA ALA A 173 -7.13 16.66 10.28
C ALA A 173 -7.53 15.22 10.62
N ASN A 174 -6.56 14.30 10.66
CA ASN A 174 -6.75 12.91 11.09
C ASN A 174 -7.30 12.85 12.51
N PHE A 175 -6.67 13.56 13.46
CA PHE A 175 -7.10 13.56 14.85
C PHE A 175 -8.53 14.07 15.02
N ARG A 176 -8.90 15.18 14.36
CA ARG A 176 -10.28 15.72 14.37
C ARG A 176 -11.29 14.76 13.74
N LYS A 177 -10.89 13.96 12.74
CA LYS A 177 -11.73 12.92 12.12
C LYS A 177 -11.89 11.73 13.07
N THR A 178 -10.79 11.25 13.64
CA THR A 178 -10.74 10.16 14.64
C THR A 178 -11.59 10.49 15.86
N MET A 179 -11.54 11.72 16.36
CA MET A 179 -12.36 12.20 17.47
C MET A 179 -13.87 12.18 17.19
N ARG A 180 -14.27 12.41 15.93
CA ARG A 180 -15.69 12.39 15.52
C ARG A 180 -16.19 10.98 15.20
N CYS A 181 -15.32 10.12 14.67
CA CYS A 181 -15.70 8.85 14.04
C CYS A 181 -15.12 7.60 14.74
N GLY A 182 -14.39 7.74 15.85
CA GLY A 182 -13.85 6.62 16.63
C GLY A 182 -12.54 6.01 16.11
N GLY A 183 -11.79 6.74 15.27
CA GLY A 183 -10.50 6.31 14.71
C GLY A 183 -10.59 5.27 13.60
N ARG A 184 -9.52 5.11 12.83
CA ARG A 184 -9.39 4.04 11.83
C ARG A 184 -9.25 2.71 12.56
N LYS A 185 -10.10 1.76 12.20
CA LYS A 185 -9.99 0.36 12.58
C LYS A 185 -9.43 -0.52 11.46
N ASN A 186 -9.25 0.03 10.24
CA ASN A 186 -8.81 -0.64 9.00
C ASN A 186 -7.99 0.29 8.05
N VAL A 187 -7.31 -0.34 7.08
CA VAL A 187 -6.54 0.20 5.91
C VAL A 187 -7.39 1.17 5.06
N PRO A 188 -6.81 2.10 4.24
CA PRO A 188 -7.59 3.09 3.49
C PRO A 188 -8.77 2.50 2.73
N SER A 189 -9.94 3.13 2.86
CA SER A 189 -11.14 2.69 2.13
C SER A 189 -11.10 3.15 0.68
N VAL A 190 -11.95 2.53 -0.15
CA VAL A 190 -12.13 2.92 -1.55
C VAL A 190 -12.54 4.40 -1.70
N GLU A 191 -13.17 4.97 -0.66
CA GLU A 191 -13.54 6.39 -0.60
C GLU A 191 -12.33 7.29 -0.31
N GLU A 192 -11.32 6.82 0.41
CA GLU A 192 -10.07 7.55 0.66
C GLU A 192 -9.21 7.70 -0.60
N ILE A 193 -9.36 6.79 -1.58
CA ILE A 193 -8.77 6.94 -2.92
C ILE A 193 -9.69 7.74 -3.87
N GLY A 194 -10.79 8.29 -3.39
CA GLY A 194 -11.71 9.15 -4.15
C GLY A 194 -12.62 8.42 -5.13
N VAL A 195 -12.77 7.10 -5.02
CA VAL A 195 -13.65 6.30 -5.88
C VAL A 195 -15.04 6.18 -5.23
N CYS A 196 -16.00 6.94 -5.75
CA CYS A 196 -17.35 7.05 -5.20
C CYS A 196 -18.38 6.18 -5.94
N ASN A 197 -18.15 5.86 -7.22
CA ASN A 197 -19.06 5.04 -8.01
C ASN A 197 -19.10 3.61 -7.46
N PRO A 198 -20.25 3.08 -7.00
CA PRO A 198 -20.35 1.73 -6.47
C PRO A 198 -19.81 0.63 -7.40
N ALA A 199 -20.00 0.74 -8.71
CA ALA A 199 -19.52 -0.23 -9.68
C ALA A 199 -17.98 -0.20 -9.80
N GLU A 200 -17.37 0.99 -9.78
CA GLU A 200 -15.92 1.13 -9.73
C GLU A 200 -15.36 0.69 -8.36
N ARG A 201 -16.10 0.92 -7.27
CA ARG A 201 -15.70 0.45 -5.93
C ARG A 201 -15.61 -1.06 -5.85
N ALA A 202 -16.53 -1.76 -6.52
CA ALA A 202 -16.54 -3.22 -6.61
C ALA A 202 -15.34 -3.79 -7.37
N GLU A 203 -14.43 -2.96 -7.91
CA GLU A 203 -13.18 -3.42 -8.50
C GLU A 203 -12.03 -3.60 -7.52
N PHE A 204 -12.18 -3.05 -6.32
CA PHE A 204 -11.16 -3.07 -5.28
C PHE A 204 -11.47 -4.16 -4.27
N SER A 205 -10.43 -4.86 -3.84
CA SER A 205 -10.53 -5.93 -2.84
C SER A 205 -9.42 -5.78 -1.81
N LEU A 206 -9.68 -6.31 -0.61
CA LEU A 206 -8.67 -6.48 0.42
C LEU A 206 -8.17 -7.91 0.37
N TYR A 207 -6.86 -8.09 0.40
CA TYR A 207 -6.21 -9.40 0.45
C TYR A 207 -5.42 -9.56 1.73
N CYS A 208 -5.43 -10.76 2.27
CA CYS A 208 -4.54 -11.21 3.31
C CYS A 208 -3.44 -12.07 2.70
N ILE A 209 -2.19 -11.73 2.99
CA ILE A 209 -1.01 -12.51 2.63
C ILE A 209 -0.45 -13.10 3.90
N VAL A 210 -0.46 -14.43 4.02
CA VAL A 210 0.12 -15.12 5.15
C VAL A 210 1.60 -15.38 4.85
N ALA A 211 2.48 -15.04 5.78
CA ALA A 211 3.92 -15.21 5.61
C ALA A 211 4.27 -16.69 5.44
N GLY A 212 5.00 -17.00 4.36
CA GLY A 212 5.37 -18.37 4.00
C GLY A 212 4.34 -19.07 3.12
N ASP A 213 3.15 -18.51 2.94
CA ASP A 213 2.21 -18.96 1.91
C ASP A 213 2.53 -18.25 0.59
N SER A 214 2.50 -19.00 -0.52
CA SER A 214 2.66 -18.45 -1.86
C SER A 214 1.37 -17.81 -2.37
N LEU A 215 0.24 -18.09 -1.72
CA LEU A 215 -1.08 -17.67 -2.15
C LEU A 215 -1.58 -16.46 -1.36
N THR A 216 -2.27 -15.56 -2.04
CA THR A 216 -3.00 -14.46 -1.41
C THR A 216 -4.45 -14.86 -1.19
N MET A 217 -4.99 -14.55 -0.01
CA MET A 217 -6.38 -14.84 0.34
C MET A 217 -7.23 -13.57 0.19
N PRO A 218 -8.19 -13.52 -0.75
CA PRO A 218 -9.12 -12.41 -0.81
C PRO A 218 -10.04 -12.43 0.41
N LEU A 219 -10.30 -11.26 0.99
CA LEU A 219 -11.32 -11.09 2.03
C LEU A 219 -12.66 -10.76 1.36
N ALA A 220 -13.74 -11.38 1.82
CA ALA A 220 -15.06 -11.08 1.29
C ALA A 220 -15.49 -9.66 1.70
N GLY A 221 -16.28 -8.98 0.86
CA GLY A 221 -16.69 -7.59 1.11
C GLY A 221 -17.61 -7.43 2.32
N ASP A 222 -18.24 -8.51 2.76
CA ASP A 222 -19.13 -8.65 3.91
C ASP A 222 -18.45 -9.30 5.13
N GLU A 223 -17.19 -9.71 5.01
CA GLU A 223 -16.44 -10.34 6.09
C GLU A 223 -15.78 -9.27 6.98
N TYR A 224 -15.89 -9.46 8.29
CA TYR A 224 -15.17 -8.60 9.22
C TYR A 224 -13.69 -8.93 9.18
N VAL A 225 -12.88 -7.98 8.70
CA VAL A 225 -11.42 -8.10 8.65
C VAL A 225 -10.84 -8.57 9.99
N LEU A 226 -11.40 -8.11 11.11
CA LEU A 226 -10.95 -8.46 12.45
C LEU A 226 -11.15 -9.94 12.80
N ASP A 227 -12.19 -10.59 12.27
CA ASP A 227 -12.42 -12.00 12.55
C ASP A 227 -11.29 -12.84 11.92
N VAL A 228 -10.98 -12.56 10.65
CA VAL A 228 -9.89 -13.23 9.93
C VAL A 228 -8.52 -12.94 10.54
N THR A 229 -8.22 -11.68 10.86
CA THR A 229 -6.92 -11.33 11.44
C THR A 229 -6.76 -11.87 12.86
N THR A 230 -7.83 -11.93 13.65
CA THR A 230 -7.81 -12.53 15.00
C THR A 230 -7.54 -14.03 14.92
N GLU A 231 -8.16 -14.74 13.99
CA GLU A 231 -7.91 -16.18 13.77
C GLU A 231 -6.46 -16.47 13.37
N LEU A 232 -5.94 -15.74 12.38
CA LEU A 232 -4.54 -15.88 11.94
C LEU A 232 -3.55 -15.55 13.06
N GLN A 233 -3.84 -14.52 13.85
CA GLN A 233 -3.02 -14.14 14.99
C GLN A 233 -3.05 -15.20 16.10
N ARG A 234 -4.22 -15.79 16.39
CA ARG A 234 -4.35 -16.90 17.35
C ARG A 234 -3.55 -18.13 16.91
N ALA A 235 -3.51 -18.38 15.60
CA ALA A 235 -2.70 -19.44 15.00
C ALA A 235 -1.21 -19.06 14.86
N GLN A 236 -0.79 -17.87 15.32
CA GLN A 236 0.57 -17.34 15.22
C GLN A 236 1.13 -17.30 13.79
N HIS A 237 0.26 -17.17 12.80
CA HIS A 237 0.66 -16.97 11.41
C HIS A 237 0.91 -15.48 11.18
N PRO A 238 2.15 -15.04 10.85
CA PRO A 238 2.37 -13.65 10.48
C PRO A 238 1.61 -13.35 9.18
N PHE A 239 0.94 -12.20 9.10
CA PHE A 239 0.15 -11.84 7.92
C PHE A 239 0.27 -10.35 7.57
N TYR A 240 -0.05 -10.03 6.33
CA TYR A 240 -0.09 -8.67 5.79
C TYR A 240 -1.41 -8.46 5.07
N LEU A 241 -2.04 -7.28 5.26
CA LEU A 241 -3.21 -6.90 4.50
C LEU A 241 -2.80 -5.96 3.36
N ILE A 242 -3.30 -6.23 2.15
CA ILE A 242 -3.05 -5.41 0.96
C ILE A 242 -4.38 -5.02 0.33
N PHE A 243 -4.59 -3.72 0.19
CA PHE A 243 -5.69 -3.18 -0.59
C PHE A 243 -5.24 -3.00 -2.05
N CYS A 244 -5.94 -3.62 -2.99
CA CYS A 244 -5.56 -3.59 -4.39
C CYS A 244 -6.79 -3.52 -5.31
N ARG A 245 -6.55 -3.15 -6.56
CA ARG A 245 -7.57 -3.22 -7.61
C ARG A 245 -7.54 -4.62 -8.20
N SER A 246 -8.50 -5.46 -7.82
CA SER A 246 -8.53 -6.89 -8.18
C SER A 246 -9.01 -7.13 -9.61
N VAL A 247 -9.85 -6.25 -10.15
CA VAL A 247 -10.33 -6.30 -11.53
C VAL A 247 -10.26 -4.91 -12.16
N TRP A 248 -10.11 -4.82 -13.48
CA TRP A 248 -9.80 -3.56 -14.17
C TRP A 248 -10.81 -3.28 -15.29
N HIS A 249 -12.08 -3.12 -14.94
CA HIS A 249 -13.15 -2.93 -15.92
C HIS A 249 -13.30 -1.45 -16.33
N HIS A 250 -13.40 -0.55 -15.35
CA HIS A 250 -13.51 0.89 -15.56
C HIS A 250 -12.16 1.48 -16.04
N PRO A 251 -12.19 2.52 -16.90
CA PRO A 251 -10.97 3.18 -17.35
C PRO A 251 -10.23 3.86 -16.18
N LEU A 252 -8.94 4.15 -16.39
CA LEU A 252 -8.18 4.95 -15.43
C LEU A 252 -8.74 6.37 -15.35
N ARG A 253 -8.92 6.86 -14.13
CA ARG A 253 -9.36 8.22 -13.85
C ARG A 253 -8.22 9.22 -13.94
N THR A 254 -8.48 10.34 -14.61
CA THR A 254 -7.55 11.48 -14.72
C THR A 254 -7.80 12.55 -13.64
N ASP A 255 -9.00 12.55 -13.05
CA ASP A 255 -9.47 13.45 -12.01
C ASP A 255 -9.26 12.90 -10.58
N ALA A 256 -8.73 11.68 -10.46
CA ALA A 256 -8.62 11.00 -9.17
C ALA A 256 -7.56 11.63 -8.25
N PRO A 257 -7.75 11.56 -6.91
CA PRO A 257 -6.75 12.03 -5.94
C PRO A 257 -5.38 11.36 -6.13
N PRO A 258 -4.27 11.99 -5.69
CA PRO A 258 -2.93 11.43 -5.84
C PRO A 258 -2.77 10.01 -5.30
N LEU A 259 -3.48 9.66 -4.21
CA LEU A 259 -3.44 8.33 -3.62
C LEU A 259 -3.96 7.23 -4.56
N TYR A 260 -4.96 7.52 -5.40
CA TYR A 260 -5.42 6.58 -6.43
C TYR A 260 -4.29 6.21 -7.39
N THR A 261 -3.59 7.22 -7.89
CA THR A 261 -2.45 7.02 -8.81
C THR A 261 -1.34 6.23 -8.12
N GLU A 262 -1.05 6.53 -6.85
CA GLU A 262 -0.02 5.84 -6.07
C GLU A 262 -0.31 4.34 -5.91
N VAL A 263 -1.54 3.99 -5.53
CA VAL A 263 -1.96 2.59 -5.35
C VAL A 263 -1.84 1.81 -6.66
N LEU A 264 -2.40 2.35 -7.75
CA LEU A 264 -2.38 1.66 -9.03
C LEU A 264 -0.97 1.57 -9.63
N PHE A 265 -0.17 2.62 -9.48
CA PHE A 265 1.23 2.62 -9.95
C PHE A 265 2.05 1.52 -9.26
N ASN A 266 1.94 1.41 -7.94
CA ASN A 266 2.69 0.42 -7.16
C ASN A 266 2.22 -1.02 -7.46
N GLN A 267 0.98 -1.21 -7.92
CA GLN A 267 0.49 -2.51 -8.36
C GLN A 267 0.97 -2.86 -9.78
N VAL A 268 0.99 -1.90 -10.71
CA VAL A 268 1.30 -2.14 -12.13
C VAL A 268 2.80 -2.18 -12.42
N ALA A 269 3.61 -1.38 -11.73
CA ALA A 269 5.04 -1.27 -12.03
C ALA A 269 5.81 -2.60 -11.89
N PRO A 270 5.59 -3.42 -10.84
CA PRO A 270 6.21 -4.75 -10.74
C PRO A 270 5.86 -5.66 -11.92
N ASP A 271 4.57 -5.75 -12.30
CA ASP A 271 4.11 -6.57 -13.42
C ASP A 271 4.76 -6.16 -14.75
N TYR A 272 4.96 -4.85 -14.95
CA TYR A 272 5.69 -4.33 -16.10
C TYR A 272 7.17 -4.75 -16.08
N LEU A 273 7.86 -4.58 -14.94
CA LEU A 273 9.29 -4.90 -14.82
C LEU A 273 9.56 -6.41 -14.95
N GLU A 274 8.66 -7.25 -14.44
CA GLU A 274 8.71 -8.70 -14.64
C GLU A 274 8.32 -9.12 -16.07
N GLY A 275 7.75 -8.19 -16.86
CA GLY A 275 7.36 -8.45 -18.25
C GLY A 275 6.03 -9.17 -18.42
N LEU A 276 5.19 -9.24 -17.37
CA LEU A 276 3.87 -9.87 -17.42
C LEU A 276 2.92 -9.16 -18.40
N LEU A 277 3.08 -7.84 -18.55
CA LEU A 277 2.25 -7.05 -19.48
C LEU A 277 2.68 -7.17 -20.95
N LEU A 278 3.86 -7.77 -21.20
CA LEU A 278 4.52 -7.77 -22.50
C LEU A 278 4.22 -9.06 -23.26
N VAL A 279 3.96 -8.92 -24.57
CA VAL A 279 3.91 -10.05 -25.51
C VAL A 279 5.12 -9.97 -26.43
N LEU A 280 5.80 -11.09 -26.63
CA LEU A 280 6.97 -11.27 -27.49
C LEU A 280 6.64 -12.24 -28.64
N PRO A 281 6.04 -11.76 -29.75
CA PRO A 281 5.56 -12.63 -30.80
C PRO A 281 6.63 -13.57 -31.34
N GLY A 282 6.39 -14.88 -31.24
CA GLY A 282 7.34 -15.91 -31.69
C GLY A 282 8.69 -15.89 -30.95
N GLY A 283 8.75 -15.27 -29.77
CA GLY A 283 9.97 -15.08 -28.98
C GLY A 283 10.88 -13.95 -29.49
N GLY A 284 10.42 -13.17 -30.46
CA GLY A 284 11.14 -12.03 -31.03
C GLY A 284 10.86 -10.70 -30.33
N ALA A 285 11.48 -9.64 -30.83
CA ALA A 285 11.19 -8.29 -30.38
C ALA A 285 9.72 -7.90 -30.68
N PRO A 286 9.03 -7.19 -29.78
CA PRO A 286 7.67 -6.74 -30.00
C PRO A 286 7.62 -5.63 -31.06
N ALA A 287 6.41 -5.22 -31.44
CA ALA A 287 6.19 -4.12 -32.38
C ALA A 287 6.94 -2.85 -31.95
N ALA A 288 7.41 -2.05 -32.92
CA ALA A 288 8.21 -0.85 -32.66
C ALA A 288 7.52 0.17 -31.74
N GLY A 289 6.19 0.23 -31.75
CA GLY A 289 5.41 1.05 -30.80
C GLY A 289 5.60 0.64 -29.34
N VAL A 290 5.63 -0.67 -29.07
CA VAL A 290 5.85 -1.22 -27.72
C VAL A 290 7.28 -0.95 -27.25
N LEU A 291 8.27 -1.07 -28.15
CA LEU A 291 9.65 -0.72 -27.83
C LEU A 291 9.81 0.78 -27.49
N ARG A 292 9.10 1.65 -28.23
CA ARG A 292 9.06 3.09 -27.94
C ARG A 292 8.41 3.35 -26.59
N ASP A 293 7.24 2.77 -26.34
CA ASP A 293 6.54 2.88 -25.05
C ASP A 293 7.44 2.45 -23.88
N ALA A 294 8.18 1.35 -24.02
CA ALA A 294 9.11 0.87 -22.99
C ALA A 294 10.23 1.88 -22.70
N ALA A 295 10.77 2.56 -23.73
CA ALA A 295 11.77 3.61 -23.54
C ALA A 295 11.17 4.83 -22.80
N VAL A 296 9.95 5.24 -23.16
CA VAL A 296 9.23 6.33 -22.47
C VAL A 296 8.96 5.95 -21.01
N VAL A 297 8.44 4.74 -20.76
CA VAL A 297 8.13 4.23 -19.42
C VAL A 297 9.39 4.15 -18.57
N ALA A 298 10.53 3.71 -19.11
CA ALA A 298 11.79 3.69 -18.37
C ALA A 298 12.22 5.09 -17.89
N ALA A 299 12.15 6.10 -18.75
CA ALA A 299 12.43 7.49 -18.36
C ALA A 299 11.42 8.01 -17.32
N LEU A 300 10.14 7.69 -17.48
CA LEU A 300 9.07 8.06 -16.55
C LEU A 300 9.23 7.38 -15.18
N LEU A 301 9.63 6.11 -15.12
CA LEU A 301 9.90 5.38 -13.87
C LEU A 301 11.06 6.03 -13.11
N HIS A 302 12.13 6.40 -13.81
CA HIS A 302 13.25 7.13 -13.22
C HIS A 302 12.80 8.47 -12.62
N ARG A 303 11.95 9.20 -13.36
CA ARG A 303 11.38 10.46 -12.86
C ARG A 303 10.39 10.26 -11.70
N ALA A 304 9.60 9.19 -11.74
CA ALA A 304 8.65 8.81 -10.69
C ALA A 304 9.35 8.49 -9.36
N ALA A 305 10.60 8.02 -9.42
CA ALA A 305 11.47 7.83 -8.25
C ALA A 305 12.01 9.17 -7.68
N GLY A 306 11.68 10.30 -8.29
CA GLY A 306 12.11 11.63 -7.83
C GLY A 306 13.54 12.01 -8.22
N LEU A 307 14.19 11.22 -9.07
CA LEU A 307 15.57 11.44 -9.46
C LEU A 307 15.66 12.67 -10.40
N PRO A 308 16.61 13.60 -10.14
CA PRO A 308 16.69 14.89 -10.85
C PRO A 308 17.48 14.82 -12.16
N ASP A 309 18.38 13.84 -12.29
CA ASP A 309 19.28 13.67 -13.43
C ASP A 309 18.83 12.54 -14.35
N ALA A 310 19.37 12.49 -15.58
CA ALA A 310 19.08 11.43 -16.54
C ALA A 310 19.47 10.04 -16.00
N PRO A 311 18.74 8.97 -16.35
CA PRO A 311 19.09 7.62 -15.95
C PRO A 311 20.45 7.20 -16.52
N HIS A 312 21.31 6.63 -15.70
CA HIS A 312 22.57 6.06 -16.16
C HIS A 312 22.29 4.73 -16.88
N PRO A 313 23.08 4.32 -17.89
CA PRO A 313 22.93 3.01 -18.54
C PRO A 313 22.89 1.80 -17.59
N ARG A 314 23.42 1.94 -16.37
CA ARG A 314 23.46 0.87 -15.35
C ARG A 314 22.11 0.69 -14.65
N ASP A 315 21.26 1.72 -14.71
CA ASP A 315 19.96 1.79 -14.04
C ASP A 315 18.88 1.12 -14.90
N LEU A 316 19.11 0.98 -16.21
CA LEU A 316 18.14 0.43 -17.17
C LEU A 316 17.61 -0.95 -16.78
N LYS A 317 18.42 -1.78 -16.10
CA LYS A 317 18.00 -3.10 -15.61
C LYS A 317 16.86 -3.05 -14.57
N PHE A 318 16.62 -1.88 -13.97
CA PHE A 318 15.54 -1.63 -13.01
C PHE A 318 14.38 -0.83 -13.62
N LEU A 319 14.49 -0.43 -14.89
CA LEU A 319 13.54 0.46 -15.57
C LEU A 319 12.89 -0.19 -16.80
N LEU A 320 13.47 -1.27 -17.32
CA LEU A 320 12.98 -2.02 -18.48
C LEU A 320 12.51 -3.43 -18.07
N PRO A 321 11.51 -4.00 -18.77
CA PRO A 321 11.06 -5.37 -18.57
C PRO A 321 12.20 -6.38 -18.75
N LYS A 322 12.32 -7.35 -17.83
CA LYS A 322 13.33 -8.42 -17.90
C LYS A 322 13.36 -9.13 -19.27
N PRO A 323 12.22 -9.47 -19.91
CA PRO A 323 12.27 -10.14 -21.21
C PRO A 323 12.87 -9.27 -22.33
N LEU A 324 12.68 -7.93 -22.30
CA LEU A 324 13.30 -7.03 -23.29
C LEU A 324 14.82 -6.94 -23.13
N LEU A 325 15.31 -7.04 -21.89
CA LEU A 325 16.75 -7.06 -21.60
C LEU A 325 17.41 -8.37 -22.06
N ALA A 326 16.63 -9.45 -22.18
CA ALA A 326 17.11 -10.75 -22.65
C ALA A 326 17.13 -10.89 -24.18
N LEU A 327 16.54 -9.93 -24.93
CA LEU A 327 16.56 -9.93 -26.39
C LEU A 327 17.97 -9.66 -26.94
N LYS A 328 18.29 -10.26 -28.10
CA LYS A 328 19.54 -9.97 -28.81
C LYS A 328 19.59 -8.53 -29.34
N GLU A 329 18.45 -8.01 -29.77
CA GLU A 329 18.25 -6.63 -30.22
C GLU A 329 16.90 -6.12 -29.69
N PRO A 330 16.79 -4.87 -29.20
CA PRO A 330 17.81 -3.82 -29.15
C PRO A 330 18.91 -4.06 -28.11
N ARG A 331 20.18 -3.79 -28.47
CA ARG A 331 21.32 -3.82 -27.52
C ARG A 331 21.18 -2.78 -26.38
N PRO A 332 21.82 -2.99 -25.21
CA PRO A 332 21.76 -2.06 -24.08
C PRO A 332 22.10 -0.60 -24.42
N ASN A 333 23.09 -0.34 -25.29
CA ASN A 333 23.45 1.02 -25.70
C ASN A 333 22.33 1.71 -26.49
N LYS A 334 21.58 0.93 -27.28
CA LYS A 334 20.43 1.44 -28.04
C LYS A 334 19.29 1.82 -27.10
N TRP A 335 19.04 1.00 -26.07
CA TRP A 335 18.12 1.35 -24.98
C TRP A 335 18.55 2.62 -24.24
N ALA A 336 19.82 2.74 -23.86
CA ALA A 336 20.34 3.93 -23.20
C ALA A 336 20.13 5.20 -24.03
N SER A 337 20.39 5.13 -25.34
CA SER A 337 20.13 6.24 -26.26
C SER A 337 18.65 6.60 -26.33
N TRP A 338 17.76 5.62 -26.49
CA TRP A 338 16.32 5.87 -26.56
C TRP A 338 15.76 6.47 -25.27
N VAL A 339 16.11 5.91 -24.12
CA VAL A 339 15.68 6.43 -22.81
C VAL A 339 16.26 7.84 -22.57
N GLY A 340 17.52 8.07 -22.96
CA GLY A 340 18.16 9.38 -22.89
C GLY A 340 17.46 10.43 -23.74
N ASN A 341 16.94 10.05 -24.92
CA ASN A 341 16.20 10.96 -25.80
C ASN A 341 14.82 11.35 -25.25
N GLU A 342 14.20 10.52 -24.40
CA GLU A 342 12.92 10.82 -23.74
C GLU A 342 13.09 11.73 -22.50
N TRP A 343 14.28 11.74 -21.90
CA TRP A 343 14.55 12.45 -20.64
C TRP A 343 14.26 13.96 -20.68
N PRO A 344 14.64 14.74 -21.71
CA PRO A 344 14.39 16.18 -21.75
C PRO A 344 12.91 16.55 -21.60
N THR A 345 12.02 15.72 -22.15
CA THR A 345 10.56 15.87 -22.03
C THR A 345 10.09 15.49 -20.63
N VAL A 346 10.55 14.34 -20.13
CA VAL A 346 10.08 13.75 -18.86
C VAL A 346 10.58 14.51 -17.63
N ARG A 347 11.79 15.08 -17.64
CA ARG A 347 12.40 15.75 -16.48
C ARG A 347 11.57 16.91 -15.93
N THR A 348 10.71 17.52 -16.77
CA THR A 348 9.85 18.64 -16.41
C THR A 348 8.64 18.23 -15.57
N LEU A 349 8.31 16.94 -15.54
CA LEU A 349 7.17 16.42 -14.80
C LEU A 349 7.45 16.36 -13.29
N SER A 350 6.39 16.45 -12.48
CA SER A 350 6.47 16.04 -11.08
C SER A 350 6.52 14.50 -10.97
N PRO A 351 7.04 13.93 -9.87
CA PRO A 351 7.01 12.48 -9.67
C PRO A 351 5.60 11.88 -9.76
N ALA A 352 4.59 12.56 -9.21
CA ALA A 352 3.20 12.13 -9.29
C ALA A 352 2.66 12.15 -10.74
N ALA A 353 2.98 13.19 -11.52
CA ALA A 353 2.60 13.27 -12.93
C ALA A 353 3.31 12.17 -13.76
N ALA A 354 4.56 11.85 -13.44
CA ALA A 354 5.28 10.76 -14.08
C ALA A 354 4.62 9.40 -13.80
N LYS A 355 4.22 9.11 -12.55
CA LYS A 355 3.45 7.89 -12.19
C LYS A 355 2.14 7.79 -12.97
N SER A 356 1.38 8.89 -13.04
CA SER A 356 0.14 8.94 -13.83
C SER A 356 0.41 8.65 -15.31
N LYS A 357 1.49 9.21 -15.88
CA LYS A 357 1.86 9.00 -17.27
C LYS A 357 2.30 7.56 -17.56
N VAL A 358 3.00 6.89 -16.63
CA VAL A 358 3.31 5.45 -16.75
C VAL A 358 2.02 4.66 -16.90
N LEU A 359 1.06 4.86 -16.00
CA LEU A 359 -0.23 4.17 -16.06
C LEU A 359 -0.99 4.46 -17.37
N GLN A 360 -0.96 5.70 -17.86
CA GLN A 360 -1.58 6.06 -19.14
C GLN A 360 -0.95 5.32 -20.33
N VAL A 361 0.37 5.24 -20.40
CA VAL A 361 1.07 4.52 -21.48
C VAL A 361 0.74 3.04 -21.42
N LEU A 362 0.92 2.42 -20.24
CA LEU A 362 0.70 0.98 -20.07
C LEU A 362 -0.77 0.59 -20.24
N SER A 363 -1.73 1.46 -19.96
CA SER A 363 -3.17 1.17 -20.14
C SER A 363 -3.59 0.81 -21.57
N ARG A 364 -2.72 1.09 -22.55
CA ARG A 364 -2.92 0.77 -23.97
C ARG A 364 -2.48 -0.65 -24.32
N TRP A 365 -1.65 -1.27 -23.47
CA TRP A 365 -1.14 -2.62 -23.72
C TRP A 365 -2.25 -3.66 -23.53
N SER A 366 -2.20 -4.74 -24.31
CA SER A 366 -3.28 -5.74 -24.37
C SER A 366 -3.48 -6.49 -23.05
N LEU A 367 -2.41 -6.70 -22.28
CA LEU A 367 -2.41 -7.41 -21.01
C LEU A 367 -2.46 -6.47 -19.79
N PHE A 368 -2.65 -5.15 -19.98
CA PHE A 368 -2.79 -4.23 -18.85
C PHE A 368 -3.99 -4.57 -17.97
N GLY A 369 -3.78 -4.50 -16.66
CA GLY A 369 -4.82 -4.83 -15.66
C GLY A 369 -5.20 -6.30 -15.63
N SER A 370 -4.31 -7.19 -16.10
CA SER A 370 -4.53 -8.63 -16.00
C SER A 370 -4.08 -9.17 -14.65
N SER A 371 -4.81 -10.14 -14.13
CA SER A 371 -4.30 -11.06 -13.10
C SER A 371 -3.70 -12.29 -13.78
N PHE A 372 -2.49 -12.70 -13.38
CA PHE A 372 -1.75 -13.78 -14.01
C PHE A 372 -1.66 -15.01 -13.09
N PHE A 373 -1.93 -16.19 -13.64
CA PHE A 373 -1.92 -17.45 -12.91
C PHE A 373 -1.15 -18.51 -13.68
N ALA A 374 -0.23 -19.20 -13.02
CA ALA A 374 0.38 -20.40 -13.59
C ALA A 374 -0.67 -21.51 -13.64
N VAL A 375 -0.89 -22.09 -14.82
CA VAL A 375 -1.84 -23.20 -15.02
C VAL A 375 -1.23 -24.26 -15.92
N ARG A 376 -1.77 -25.48 -15.87
CA ARG A 376 -1.46 -26.52 -16.85
C ARG A 376 -2.69 -26.93 -17.64
N ARG A 377 -2.48 -27.33 -18.89
CA ARG A 377 -3.54 -27.83 -19.77
C ARG A 377 -3.04 -29.03 -20.56
N VAL A 378 -3.93 -29.99 -20.81
CA VAL A 378 -3.63 -31.12 -21.70
C VAL A 378 -3.59 -30.64 -23.15
N GLN A 379 -2.47 -30.86 -23.83
CA GLN A 379 -2.27 -30.62 -25.26
C GLN A 379 -1.52 -31.81 -25.87
N GLY A 380 -2.12 -32.48 -26.86
CA GLY A 380 -1.50 -33.67 -27.47
C GLY A 380 -1.37 -34.88 -26.54
N GLY A 381 -2.18 -34.95 -25.48
CA GLY A 381 -2.14 -36.03 -24.48
C GLY A 381 -1.27 -35.75 -23.25
N GLU A 382 -0.46 -34.69 -23.29
CA GLU A 382 0.44 -34.32 -22.18
C GLU A 382 0.04 -33.00 -21.52
N TRP A 383 0.36 -32.87 -20.22
CA TRP A 383 0.20 -31.61 -19.49
C TRP A 383 1.30 -30.63 -19.86
N ARG A 384 0.91 -29.43 -20.30
CA ARG A 384 1.83 -28.33 -20.61
C ARG A 384 1.53 -27.12 -19.75
N GLU A 385 2.58 -26.37 -19.40
CA GLU A 385 2.49 -25.15 -18.61
C GLU A 385 2.05 -23.97 -19.48
N HIS A 386 1.19 -23.13 -18.92
CA HIS A 386 0.71 -21.90 -19.52
C HIS A 386 0.54 -20.83 -18.43
N VAL A 387 0.39 -19.58 -18.87
CA VAL A 387 -0.04 -18.48 -18.00
C VAL A 387 -1.47 -18.11 -18.37
N LEU A 388 -2.39 -18.18 -17.42
CA LEU A 388 -3.76 -17.69 -17.58
C LEU A 388 -3.82 -16.22 -17.13
N ALA A 389 -4.11 -15.32 -18.06
CA ALA A 389 -4.30 -13.90 -17.79
C ALA A 389 -5.79 -13.52 -17.83
N LEU A 390 -6.29 -12.86 -16.80
CA LEU A 390 -7.69 -12.40 -16.69
C LEU A 390 -7.74 -10.89 -16.69
N ASN A 391 -8.34 -10.28 -17.71
CA ASN A 391 -8.55 -8.83 -17.78
C ASN A 391 -9.94 -8.50 -18.33
N ARG A 392 -10.26 -7.22 -18.46
CA ARG A 392 -11.56 -6.74 -18.98
C ARG A 392 -12.00 -7.35 -20.32
N ARG A 393 -11.07 -7.90 -21.12
CA ARG A 393 -11.36 -8.53 -22.43
C ARG A 393 -11.69 -10.02 -22.33
N GLY A 394 -11.54 -10.65 -21.16
CA GLY A 394 -11.78 -12.07 -20.96
C GLY A 394 -10.57 -12.81 -20.40
N LEU A 395 -10.57 -14.13 -20.60
CA LEU A 395 -9.50 -15.03 -20.19
C LEU A 395 -8.57 -15.27 -21.37
N HIS A 396 -7.27 -15.12 -21.17
CA HIS A 396 -6.23 -15.39 -22.17
C HIS A 396 -5.36 -16.52 -21.66
N LEU A 397 -5.27 -17.61 -22.41
CA LEU A 397 -4.29 -18.67 -22.18
C LEU A 397 -3.04 -18.32 -22.98
N LEU A 398 -1.95 -18.07 -22.27
CA LEU A 398 -0.72 -17.51 -22.81
C LEU A 398 0.40 -18.55 -22.77
N HIS A 399 1.25 -18.52 -23.79
CA HIS A 399 2.52 -19.25 -23.77
C HIS A 399 3.43 -18.69 -22.67
N PRO A 400 4.05 -19.53 -21.82
CA PRO A 400 4.69 -19.08 -20.57
C PRO A 400 5.91 -18.17 -20.76
N ALA A 401 6.61 -18.26 -21.90
CA ALA A 401 7.81 -17.45 -22.15
C ALA A 401 7.54 -16.21 -23.03
N THR A 402 6.57 -16.28 -23.93
CA THR A 402 6.35 -15.25 -24.95
C THR A 402 5.09 -14.43 -24.70
N HIS A 403 4.19 -14.95 -23.86
CA HIS A 403 2.83 -14.45 -23.69
C HIS A 403 2.03 -14.35 -25.00
N ASP A 404 2.41 -15.11 -26.03
CA ASP A 404 1.56 -15.31 -27.19
C ASP A 404 0.25 -15.98 -26.74
N THR A 405 -0.88 -15.50 -27.26
CA THR A 405 -2.19 -15.98 -26.85
C THR A 405 -2.57 -17.24 -27.62
N ASP A 406 -2.51 -18.39 -26.96
CA ASP A 406 -2.88 -19.70 -27.51
C ASP A 406 -4.41 -19.86 -27.59
N ALA A 407 -5.13 -19.30 -26.63
CA ALA A 407 -6.59 -19.28 -26.62
C ALA A 407 -7.11 -18.02 -25.90
N HIS A 408 -8.22 -17.49 -26.39
CA HIS A 408 -8.92 -16.36 -25.76
C HIS A 408 -10.40 -16.72 -25.58
N TRP A 409 -10.93 -16.45 -24.40
CA TRP A 409 -12.33 -16.65 -24.06
C TRP A 409 -12.93 -15.34 -23.54
N PRO A 410 -13.69 -14.60 -24.38
CA PRO A 410 -14.45 -13.44 -23.94
C PRO A 410 -15.46 -13.82 -22.85
N TYR A 411 -15.72 -12.91 -21.92
CA TYR A 411 -16.74 -13.14 -20.87
C TYR A 411 -18.15 -13.35 -21.44
N ALA A 412 -18.46 -12.79 -22.61
CA ALA A 412 -19.73 -12.98 -23.29
C ALA A 412 -19.97 -14.44 -23.72
N ASP A 413 -18.90 -15.19 -23.98
CA ASP A 413 -18.95 -16.59 -24.42
C ASP A 413 -18.84 -17.57 -23.24
N LEU A 414 -18.59 -17.06 -22.03
CA LEU A 414 -18.36 -17.88 -20.85
C LEU A 414 -19.70 -18.26 -20.21
N ILE A 415 -20.01 -19.56 -20.23
CA ILE A 415 -21.26 -20.10 -19.70
C ILE A 415 -21.13 -20.36 -18.19
N SER A 416 -20.05 -21.03 -17.78
CA SER A 416 -19.84 -21.39 -16.37
C SER A 416 -18.39 -21.76 -16.10
N THR A 417 -17.96 -21.58 -14.86
CA THR A 417 -16.75 -22.21 -14.33
C THR A 417 -17.09 -23.21 -13.24
N ARG A 418 -16.39 -24.34 -13.21
CA ARG A 418 -16.54 -25.36 -12.16
C ARG A 418 -15.17 -25.69 -11.59
N LYS A 419 -15.06 -25.58 -10.27
CA LYS A 419 -13.89 -26.06 -9.53
C LYS A 419 -14.03 -27.56 -9.34
N VAL A 420 -12.96 -28.30 -9.59
CA VAL A 420 -12.92 -29.76 -9.41
C VAL A 420 -11.67 -30.08 -8.60
N ARG A 421 -11.81 -30.90 -7.56
CA ARG A 421 -10.70 -31.45 -6.81
C ARG A 421 -10.62 -32.94 -7.12
N SER A 422 -9.45 -33.40 -7.53
CA SER A 422 -9.17 -34.82 -7.74
C SER A 422 -8.89 -35.52 -6.41
N GLU A 423 -8.90 -36.85 -6.41
CA GLU A 423 -8.67 -37.69 -5.21
C GLU A 423 -7.29 -37.44 -4.58
N ASP A 424 -6.28 -37.17 -5.41
CA ASP A 424 -4.93 -36.78 -5.01
C ASP A 424 -4.81 -35.34 -4.48
N GLY A 425 -5.93 -34.61 -4.36
CA GLY A 425 -5.98 -33.24 -3.91
C GLY A 425 -5.70 -32.19 -5.00
N THR A 426 -5.33 -32.61 -6.21
CA THR A 426 -5.05 -31.70 -7.32
C THR A 426 -6.28 -30.87 -7.67
N LEU A 427 -6.08 -29.56 -7.78
CA LEU A 427 -7.14 -28.59 -8.10
C LEU A 427 -7.21 -28.30 -9.59
N PHE A 428 -8.43 -28.32 -10.11
CA PHE A 428 -8.75 -28.02 -11.49
C PHE A 428 -9.85 -26.96 -11.58
N LEU A 429 -9.81 -26.21 -12.68
CA LEU A 429 -10.84 -25.30 -13.12
C LEU A 429 -11.33 -25.73 -14.50
N ASP A 430 -12.60 -26.14 -14.57
CA ASP A 430 -13.30 -26.36 -15.82
C ASP A 430 -13.93 -25.05 -16.29
N VAL A 431 -13.50 -24.59 -17.47
CA VAL A 431 -13.99 -23.39 -18.13
C VAL A 431 -14.91 -23.82 -19.27
N LYS A 432 -16.22 -23.57 -19.14
CA LYS A 432 -17.22 -23.92 -20.15
C LYS A 432 -17.61 -22.69 -20.97
N CYS A 433 -17.28 -22.70 -22.26
CA CYS A 433 -17.56 -21.62 -23.19
C CYS A 433 -18.38 -22.09 -24.39
N GLY A 434 -19.07 -21.16 -25.05
CA GLY A 434 -19.75 -21.38 -26.33
C GLY A 434 -21.20 -20.92 -26.34
N SER A 435 -21.95 -21.36 -27.34
CA SER A 435 -23.36 -21.04 -27.52
C SER A 435 -24.27 -22.14 -26.95
N LEU A 436 -25.59 -21.96 -27.03
CA LEU A 436 -26.54 -23.03 -26.72
C LEU A 436 -26.34 -24.27 -27.61
N LEU A 437 -25.88 -24.09 -28.85
CA LEU A 437 -25.74 -25.16 -29.85
C LEU A 437 -24.36 -25.83 -29.81
N GLN A 438 -23.30 -25.11 -29.44
CA GLN A 438 -21.94 -25.66 -29.37
C GLN A 438 -21.24 -25.20 -28.11
N GLN A 439 -20.97 -26.14 -27.21
CA GLN A 439 -20.34 -25.90 -25.92
C GLN A 439 -19.03 -26.67 -25.84
N ARG A 440 -17.98 -26.02 -25.33
CA ARG A 440 -16.68 -26.64 -25.09
C ARG A 440 -16.27 -26.45 -23.63
N VAL A 441 -15.85 -27.53 -23.00
CA VAL A 441 -15.24 -27.49 -21.66
C VAL A 441 -13.73 -27.59 -21.83
N THR A 442 -13.01 -26.63 -21.27
CA THR A 442 -11.55 -26.67 -21.17
C THR A 442 -11.16 -26.85 -19.72
N ARG A 443 -10.48 -27.96 -19.39
CA ARG A 443 -9.97 -28.23 -18.04
C ARG A 443 -8.56 -27.66 -17.89
N LEU A 444 -8.35 -26.89 -16.84
CA LEU A 444 -7.06 -26.32 -16.44
C LEU A 444 -6.68 -26.86 -15.05
N GLN A 445 -5.47 -27.35 -14.87
CA GLN A 445 -4.90 -27.60 -13.54
C GLN A 445 -4.42 -26.26 -12.98
N ALA A 446 -4.89 -25.88 -11.80
CA ALA A 446 -4.59 -24.58 -11.19
C ALA A 446 -4.69 -24.64 -9.67
N GLU A 447 -3.59 -24.35 -8.97
CA GLU A 447 -3.58 -24.26 -7.50
C GLU A 447 -4.51 -23.15 -6.99
N GLN A 448 -4.58 -22.04 -7.74
CA GLN A 448 -5.41 -20.89 -7.44
C GLN A 448 -6.80 -20.95 -8.10
N ALA A 449 -7.33 -22.15 -8.38
CA ALA A 449 -8.65 -22.32 -9.03
C ALA A 449 -9.79 -21.56 -8.31
N HIS A 450 -9.71 -21.42 -6.99
CA HIS A 450 -10.68 -20.63 -6.22
C HIS A 450 -10.66 -19.15 -6.61
N GLU A 451 -9.48 -18.54 -6.61
CA GLU A 451 -9.28 -17.12 -6.90
C GLU A 451 -9.62 -16.80 -8.36
N ILE A 452 -9.17 -17.65 -9.29
CA ILE A 452 -9.49 -17.51 -10.71
C ILE A 452 -11.01 -17.48 -10.91
N ALA A 453 -11.74 -18.44 -10.31
CA ALA A 453 -13.19 -18.49 -10.42
C ALA A 453 -13.87 -17.26 -9.78
N ARG A 454 -13.32 -16.72 -8.69
CA ARG A 454 -13.83 -15.51 -8.02
C ARG A 454 -13.69 -14.28 -8.91
N LEU A 455 -12.50 -14.04 -9.47
CA LEU A 455 -12.23 -12.92 -10.38
C LEU A 455 -13.11 -12.99 -11.64
N ILE A 456 -13.31 -14.18 -12.21
CA ILE A 456 -14.22 -14.39 -13.33
C ILE A 456 -15.64 -13.93 -13.00
N ARG A 457 -16.17 -14.35 -11.84
CA ARG A 457 -17.51 -13.93 -11.40
C ARG A 457 -17.59 -12.41 -11.21
N GLN A 458 -16.55 -11.80 -10.64
CA GLN A 458 -16.46 -10.36 -10.43
C GLN A 458 -16.49 -9.59 -11.76
N TYR A 459 -15.71 -10.01 -12.76
CA TYR A 459 -15.75 -9.41 -14.10
C TYR A 459 -17.12 -9.58 -14.78
N ILE A 460 -17.75 -10.75 -14.69
CA ILE A 460 -19.09 -10.98 -15.27
C ILE A 460 -20.14 -10.08 -14.60
N ALA A 461 -20.10 -9.96 -13.26
CA ALA A 461 -21.03 -9.11 -12.53
C ALA A 461 -20.93 -7.65 -12.97
N LEU A 462 -19.70 -7.11 -13.03
CA LEU A 462 -19.45 -5.74 -13.49
C LEU A 462 -19.91 -5.49 -14.94
N GLN A 463 -19.76 -6.47 -15.83
CA GLN A 463 -20.25 -6.35 -17.20
C GLN A 463 -21.79 -6.37 -17.31
N ARG A 464 -22.49 -7.04 -16.40
CA ARG A 464 -23.96 -7.10 -16.37
C ARG A 464 -24.55 -5.80 -15.85
N ASP A 465 -24.04 -5.29 -14.73
CA ASP A 465 -24.52 -4.06 -14.11
C ASP A 465 -24.41 -2.86 -15.07
N ASN A 466 -23.37 -2.81 -15.90
CA ASN A 466 -23.18 -1.76 -16.88
C ASN A 466 -24.21 -1.82 -18.03
N ARG A 467 -24.61 -3.03 -18.47
CA ARG A 467 -25.66 -3.21 -19.50
C ARG A 467 -27.05 -2.83 -19.01
N GLU A 468 -27.33 -3.03 -17.72
CA GLU A 468 -28.59 -2.62 -17.10
C GLU A 468 -28.65 -1.11 -16.79
N GLY A 469 -27.50 -0.44 -16.65
CA GLY A 469 -27.39 1.01 -16.55
C GLY A 469 -27.68 1.73 -17.88
N ASP A 470 -27.16 1.19 -18.99
CA ASP A 470 -27.39 1.72 -20.35
C ASP A 470 -28.83 1.51 -20.85
N SER A 471 -29.49 0.41 -20.46
CA SER A 471 -30.90 0.16 -20.84
C SER A 471 -31.89 1.09 -20.14
N ARG A 472 -31.52 1.73 -19.02
CA ARG A 472 -32.31 2.78 -18.37
C ARG A 472 -32.13 4.17 -18.98
N HIS A 473 -31.15 4.35 -19.88
CA HIS A 473 -30.84 5.63 -20.54
C HIS A 473 -31.12 5.61 -22.05
N SER A 474 -31.71 4.55 -22.60
CA SER A 474 -32.25 4.58 -23.95
C SER A 474 -33.61 5.29 -23.93
N PRO A 475 -33.81 6.43 -24.64
CA PRO A 475 -35.12 7.02 -24.75
C PRO A 475 -35.98 6.02 -25.52
N ALA A 476 -37.06 5.58 -24.87
CA ALA A 476 -38.08 4.76 -25.50
C ALA A 476 -38.46 5.41 -26.84
N PHE A 477 -38.30 4.66 -27.92
CA PHE A 477 -38.97 4.94 -29.18
C PHE A 477 -40.47 5.09 -28.88
N ILE A 478 -40.96 6.32 -28.93
CA ILE A 478 -42.40 6.59 -29.00
C ILE A 478 -42.81 6.26 -30.43
N SER A 479 -43.54 5.16 -30.58
CA SER A 479 -44.30 4.86 -31.79
C SER A 479 -45.44 5.86 -31.95
N GLN A 480 -45.51 6.51 -33.11
CA GLN A 480 -46.78 6.76 -33.80
C GLN A 480 -46.78 5.98 -35.10
#